data_AF-F2I9E2-F1
#
_entry.id   AF-F2I9E2-F1
#
_cell.length_a   1.000
_cell.length_b   1.000
_cell.length_c   1.000
_cell.angle_alpha   90.00
_cell.angle_beta   90.00
_cell.angle_gamma   90.00
#
_symmetry.space_group_name_H-M   'P 1'
#
loop_
_entity.id
_entity.type
_entity.pdbx_description
1 polymer ?
#
loop_
_entity_poly.entity_id
_entity_poly.type
_entity_poly.pdbx_seq_one_letter_code
_entity_poly.pdbx_strand_id
1 'polypeptide(L)' 'MSWNYRIMKRKVSDSEFEYGIHEVYYKENGEIEGYTQNSIVSTVHSPEGLKYELESMMKAFDLKIVDYTEKSTN' A
#
# COMPACT_ATOMS: atom_id res chain seq x y z
N MET A 1 -7.88 -4.46 14.69
CA MET A 1 -7.86 -4.01 13.28
C MET A 1 -6.80 -2.94 13.12
N SER A 2 -6.13 -2.83 11.97
CA SER A 2 -5.04 -1.85 11.78
C SER A 2 -4.83 -1.49 10.31
N TRP A 3 -4.23 -0.31 10.09
CA TRP A 3 -3.72 0.12 8.79
C TRP A 3 -2.20 0.00 8.75
N ASN A 4 -1.66 -0.34 7.59
CA ASN A 4 -0.21 -0.33 7.36
C ASN A 4 0.11 -0.02 5.90
N TYR A 5 1.27 0.57 5.64
CA TYR A 5 1.77 0.76 4.28
C TYR A 5 2.35 -0.55 3.76
N ARG A 6 2.00 -0.91 2.53
CA ARG A 6 2.59 -2.07 1.82
C ARG A 6 2.95 -1.70 0.40
N ILE A 7 4.05 -2.28 -0.08
CA ILE A 7 4.31 -2.35 -1.51
C ILE A 7 3.33 -3.34 -2.10
N MET A 8 2.54 -2.87 -3.07
CA MET A 8 1.67 -3.70 -3.86
C MET A 8 2.20 -3.83 -5.28
N LYS A 9 2.03 -5.02 -5.84
CA LYS A 9 2.40 -5.36 -7.22
C LYS A 9 1.12 -5.50 -8.05
N ARG A 10 0.99 -4.72 -9.12
CA ARG A 10 -0.13 -4.78 -10.06
C ARG A 10 0.35 -5.18 -11.43
N LYS A 11 -0.26 -6.19 -12.05
CA LYS A 11 -0.03 -6.53 -13.45
C LYS A 11 -0.73 -5.51 -14.34
N VAL A 12 0.02 -4.83 -15.20
CA VAL A 12 -0.52 -3.83 -16.17
C VAL A 12 -0.55 -4.36 -17.60
N SER A 13 0.35 -5.28 -17.94
CA SER A 13 0.35 -6.01 -19.20
C SER A 13 0.90 -7.42 -18.99
N ASP A 14 0.98 -8.24 -20.04
CA ASP A 14 1.48 -9.61 -19.91
C ASP A 14 2.94 -9.71 -19.44
N SER A 15 3.75 -8.69 -19.71
CA SER A 15 5.15 -8.64 -19.32
C SER A 15 5.50 -7.57 -18.29
N GLU A 16 4.54 -6.73 -17.87
CA GLU A 16 4.83 -5.56 -17.05
C GLU A 16 4.03 -5.52 -15.75
N PHE A 17 4.72 -5.03 -14.71
CA PHE A 17 4.15 -4.81 -13.40
C PHE A 17 4.45 -3.39 -12.94
N GLU A 18 3.47 -2.77 -12.32
CA GLU A 18 3.62 -1.56 -11.54
C GLU A 18 3.74 -1.90 -10.06
N TYR A 19 4.58 -1.15 -9.36
CA TYR A 19 4.74 -1.24 -7.92
C TYR A 19 4.42 0.11 -7.30
N GLY A 20 3.63 0.11 -6.25
CA GLY A 20 3.24 1.31 -5.54
C GLY A 20 3.05 1.05 -4.05
N ILE A 21 3.11 2.11 -3.25
CA ILE A 21 2.77 2.03 -1.82
C ILE A 21 1.27 2.28 -1.68
N HIS A 22 0.58 1.39 -0.98
CA HIS A 22 -0.84 1.49 -0.67
C HIS A 22 -1.07 1.43 0.83
N GLU A 23 -2.17 2.00 1.30
CA GLU A 23 -2.66 1.74 2.65
C GLU A 23 -3.46 0.45 2.64
N VAL A 24 -3.07 -0.51 3.47
CA VAL A 24 -3.71 -1.82 3.58
C VAL A 24 -4.36 -1.94 4.95
N TYR A 25 -5.64 -2.27 4.96
CA TYR A 25 -6.43 -2.49 6.15
C TYR A 25 -6.50 -3.97 6.50
N TYR A 26 -6.18 -4.29 7.75
CA TYR A 26 -6.14 -5.63 8.30
C TYR A 26 -7.24 -5.84 9.35
N LYS A 27 -7.91 -7.00 9.26
CA LYS A 27 -8.80 -7.52 10.30
C LYS A 27 -8.00 -7.88 11.56
N GLU A 28 -8.72 -8.16 12.65
CA GLU A 28 -8.10 -8.60 13.91
C GLU A 28 -7.31 -9.92 13.78
N ASN A 29 -7.70 -10.80 12.87
CA ASN A 29 -6.99 -12.05 12.57
C ASN A 29 -5.75 -11.84 11.67
N GLY A 30 -5.45 -10.61 11.27
CA GLY A 30 -4.31 -10.27 10.40
C GLY A 30 -4.56 -10.48 8.90
N GLU A 31 -5.78 -10.85 8.48
CA GLU A 31 -6.14 -10.92 7.06
C GLU A 31 -6.37 -9.53 6.48
N ILE A 32 -6.03 -9.37 5.19
CA ILE A 32 -6.31 -8.14 4.45
C ILE A 32 -7.81 -8.04 4.17
N GLU A 33 -8.44 -6.97 4.65
CA GLU A 33 -9.84 -6.65 4.36
C GLU A 33 -9.98 -5.77 3.12
N GLY A 34 -9.10 -4.79 2.97
CA GLY A 34 -9.09 -3.86 1.85
C GLY A 34 -7.79 -3.06 1.75
N TYR A 35 -7.68 -2.28 0.68
CA TYR A 35 -6.57 -1.35 0.45
C TYR A 35 -6.99 -0.22 -0.48
N THR A 36 -6.22 0.86 -0.51
CA THR A 36 -6.45 1.97 -1.45
C THR A 36 -6.37 1.47 -2.90
N GLN A 37 -7.28 1.95 -3.76
CA GLN A 37 -7.30 1.54 -5.16
C GLN A 37 -6.04 1.98 -5.90
N ASN A 38 -5.54 3.18 -5.65
CA ASN A 38 -4.30 3.68 -6.26
C ASN A 38 -3.19 3.76 -5.21
N SER A 39 -1.94 3.77 -5.70
CA SER A 39 -0.81 4.08 -4.83
C SER A 39 -0.96 5.48 -4.29
N ILE A 40 -0.58 5.67 -3.03
CA ILE A 40 -0.72 6.96 -2.36
C ILE A 40 0.52 7.82 -2.54
N VAL A 41 0.31 9.14 -2.48
CA VAL A 41 1.36 10.14 -2.34
C VAL A 41 1.09 10.87 -1.02
N SER A 42 2.12 11.02 -0.19
CA SER A 42 2.01 11.75 1.08
C SER A 42 1.62 13.21 0.84
N THR A 43 0.63 13.70 1.60
CA THR A 43 0.19 15.10 1.59
C THR A 43 -0.02 15.58 3.02
N VAL A 44 1.04 16.13 3.62
CA VAL A 44 1.03 16.65 5.00
C VAL A 44 1.43 18.12 5.04
N HIS A 45 1.11 18.79 6.14
CA HIS A 45 1.16 20.26 6.25
C HIS A 45 2.56 20.84 6.56
N SER A 46 3.63 20.04 6.61
CA SER A 46 5.00 20.53 6.79
C SER A 46 6.05 19.63 6.12
N PRO A 47 7.22 20.18 5.74
CA PRO A 47 8.36 19.39 5.26
C PRO A 47 8.82 18.32 6.26
N GLU A 48 8.84 18.62 7.55
CA GLU A 48 9.24 17.68 8.61
C GLU A 48 8.24 16.53 8.74
N GLY A 49 6.94 16.85 8.66
CA GLY A 49 5.88 15.83 8.64
C GLY A 49 5.99 14.94 7.40
N LEU A 50 6.29 15.54 6.25
CA LEU A 50 6.46 14.80 4.99
C LEU A 50 7.63 13.82 5.11
N LYS A 51 8.75 14.26 5.68
CA LYS A 51 9.89 13.38 5.94
C LYS A 51 9.51 12.21 6.85
N TYR A 52 8.83 12.47 7.97
CA TYR A 52 8.41 11.43 8.91
C TYR A 52 7.44 10.43 8.28
N GLU A 53 6.49 10.91 7.47
CA GLU A 53 5.54 10.04 6.78
C GLU A 53 6.25 9.19 5.73
N LEU A 54 7.15 9.77 4.93
CA LEU A 54 7.96 9.02 3.96
C LEU A 54 8.83 7.96 4.64
N GLU A 55 9.46 8.27 5.78
CA GLU A 55 10.20 7.28 6.59
C GLU A 55 9.29 6.13 7.05
N SER A 56 8.03 6.42 7.38
CA SER A 56 7.05 5.40 7.74
C SER A 56 6.61 4.55 6.54
N MET A 57 6.39 5.19 5.39
CA MET A 57 6.10 4.49 4.12
C MET A 57 7.28 3.60 3.68
N MET A 58 8.52 4.05 3.88
CA MET A 58 9.73 3.30 3.54
C MET A 58 9.85 1.96 4.30
N LYS A 59 9.26 1.83 5.49
CA LYS A 59 9.21 0.54 6.21
C LYS A 59 8.44 -0.54 5.45
N ALA A 60 7.62 -0.17 4.46
CA ALA A 60 6.92 -1.12 3.60
C ALA A 60 7.87 -1.98 2.76
N PHE A 61 9.09 -1.51 2.48
CA PHE A 61 10.11 -2.26 1.73
C PHE A 61 10.66 -3.46 2.51
N ASP A 62 10.57 -3.45 3.83
CA ASP A 62 11.00 -4.55 4.71
C ASP A 62 9.89 -5.61 4.90
N LEU A 63 8.71 -5.38 4.32
CA LEU A 63 7.55 -6.26 4.44
C LEU A 63 7.31 -7.02 3.13
N LYS A 64 6.61 -8.16 3.22
CA LYS A 64 6.26 -8.97 2.04
C LYS A 64 5.45 -8.13 1.03
N ILE A 65 5.81 -8.19 -0.25
CA ILE A 65 5.03 -7.58 -1.33
C ILE A 65 3.65 -8.25 -1.42
N VAL A 66 2.61 -7.44 -1.57
CA VAL A 66 1.23 -7.91 -1.70
C VAL A 66 0.81 -7.85 -3.16
N ASP A 67 0.25 -8.92 -3.70
CA ASP A 67 -0.31 -8.90 -5.05
C ASP A 67 -1.64 -8.13 -5.05
N TYR A 68 -1.78 -7.21 -5.99
CA TYR A 68 -3.04 -6.50 -6.21
C TYR A 68 -4.07 -7.48 -6.77
N THR A 69 -5.13 -7.73 -6.01
CA THR A 69 -6.28 -8.51 -6.46
C THR A 69 -7.40 -7.53 -6.84
N GLU A 70 -7.85 -7.53 -8.10
CA GLU A 70 -9.16 -6.93 -8.36
C GLU A 70 -10.19 -7.83 -7.66
N LYS A 71 -10.75 -7.36 -6.54
CA LYS A 71 -12.02 -7.92 -6.08
C LYS A 71 -13.02 -7.50 -7.16
N SER A 72 -13.31 -8.42 -8.08
CA SER A 72 -14.44 -8.31 -8.99
C SER A 72 -15.68 -8.09 -8.15
N THR A 73 -16.14 -6.83 -8.05
CA THR A 73 -17.49 -6.54 -7.60
C THR A 73 -18.43 -7.14 -8.64
N ASN A 74 -18.98 -8.32 -8.33
CA ASN A 74 -20.16 -8.88 -9.00
C ASN A 74 -21.36 -7.95 -8.81
#